data_AF-A0A955F038-F1
#
_entry.id   AF-A0A955F038-F1
#
_cell.length_a   1.000
_cell.length_b   1.000
_cell.length_c   1.000
_cell.angle_alpha   90.00
_cell.angle_beta   90.00
_cell.angle_gamma   90.00
#
_symmetry.space_group_name_H-M   'P 1'
#
loop_
_entity.id
_entity.type
_entity.pdbx_description
1 polymer ?
#
loop_
_entity_poly.entity_id
_entity_poly.type
_entity_poly.pdbx_seq_one_letter_code
_entity_poly.pdbx_strand_id
1 'polypeptide(L)'
;RRRERLVGHRSPGGFVVMRLAIFLFGFWVLSSAGFLAQDFIKLKEGGSVLGEIVKEDATSLTVVTKECELVTVAKDSIERERRGKKIHRKVQAMLDAIDAEDNDALFALAQEISETKAYKYDALRFARRIVARDPDHEGARTLLGHVRIQEKWYPDRETAMKALEEKMKADGFVYLNEGWVKVERAEELKAHPEAFILIDELIWRPLAEVMVERGFTLWEGEWYPKEEKYLLVYLERLKTRTGEVAHAAVVGSSHVFAVQGRDVAKEMAKDLDHARNWFCDTFEVGEKSRLDIRNLRTEPQSFAYVLSDQIALSSFADEYKKDLKMDDQNLAFTLPRKHCLWRDLGHAIHTGETLWKNYLVSQLGGSLLDWYWHRGFERPAFLWVGSAHLVEAAVYGAARTQYVAEDKYARTSETPATQRRGISDAKDAARDLLRSKSLEPLSRVFFKTFNELTVSDDIMGVAFLQWCLEERKEILFKFLSGSPSGNLRERFDRTFGAKFDEVDKDFHAWLLKP
;
A
#
# COMPACT_ATOMS: atom_id res chain seq x y z
N ARG A 1 40.13 11.92 42.83
CA ARG A 1 39.44 12.52 43.99
C ARG A 1 37.98 12.06 43.91
N ARG A 2 37.61 11.00 44.68
CA ARG A 2 36.60 11.01 45.77
C ARG A 2 35.20 11.40 45.27
N ARG A 3 34.15 10.56 45.30
CA ARG A 3 33.56 9.81 46.45
C ARG A 3 32.67 8.64 45.98
N GLU A 4 32.81 7.44 46.57
CA GLU A 4 31.93 6.79 47.59
C GLU A 4 30.73 6.04 46.97
N ARG A 5 30.81 4.71 46.82
CA ARG A 5 30.34 3.65 47.75
C ARG A 5 28.84 3.75 48.11
N LEU A 6 28.08 2.73 47.73
CA LEU A 6 27.16 2.05 48.66
C LEU A 6 27.06 0.55 48.31
N VAL A 7 27.33 -0.23 49.35
CA VAL A 7 27.22 -1.68 49.47
C VAL A 7 25.78 -2.02 49.80
N GLY A 8 25.24 -3.11 49.23
CA GLY A 8 23.91 -3.62 49.56
C GLY A 8 23.80 -5.13 49.34
N HIS A 9 24.46 -5.91 50.21
CA HIS A 9 24.22 -7.34 50.39
C HIS A 9 22.79 -7.58 50.92
N ARG A 10 21.99 -8.40 50.22
CA ARG A 10 20.97 -9.26 50.83
C ARG A 10 20.79 -10.54 50.01
N SER A 11 21.20 -11.66 50.59
CA SER A 11 20.72 -12.99 50.22
C SER A 11 19.34 -13.22 50.86
N PRO A 12 18.48 -14.01 50.18
CA PRO A 12 17.55 -14.86 50.90
C PRO A 12 17.71 -16.30 50.40
N GLY A 13 18.72 -16.99 50.92
CA GLY A 13 18.70 -18.44 51.00
C GLY A 13 17.86 -18.82 52.21
N GLY A 14 16.73 -19.53 52.00
CA GLY A 14 15.98 -20.06 53.14
C GLY A 14 14.51 -20.45 52.94
N PHE A 15 13.89 -20.34 51.75
CA PHE A 15 12.46 -20.64 51.60
C PHE A 15 12.04 -21.48 50.37
N VAL A 16 12.99 -22.07 49.63
CA VAL A 16 12.67 -22.83 48.39
C VAL A 16 12.59 -24.35 48.61
N VAL A 17 13.26 -24.91 49.62
CA VAL A 17 13.35 -26.38 49.76
C VAL A 17 12.04 -27.01 50.28
N MET A 18 11.19 -26.26 51.00
CA MET A 18 9.96 -26.81 51.58
C MET A 18 8.72 -26.74 50.66
N ARG A 19 8.77 -25.96 49.57
CA ARG A 19 7.71 -25.96 48.52
C ARG A 19 7.96 -26.98 47.41
N LEU A 20 9.19 -27.46 47.25
CA LEU A 20 9.54 -28.48 46.24
C LEU A 20 9.05 -29.89 46.62
N ALA A 21 9.03 -30.23 47.91
CA ALA A 21 8.58 -31.54 48.39
C ALA A 21 7.05 -31.76 48.26
N ILE A 22 6.25 -30.70 48.37
CA ILE A 22 4.78 -30.78 48.21
C ILE A 22 4.38 -30.78 46.73
N PHE A 23 5.17 -30.16 45.84
CA PHE A 23 4.97 -30.24 44.39
C PHE A 23 5.35 -31.61 43.81
N LEU A 24 6.43 -32.25 44.31
CA LEU A 24 6.85 -33.57 43.85
C LEU A 24 5.89 -34.70 44.26
N PHE A 25 5.22 -34.59 45.42
CA PHE A 25 4.21 -35.57 45.84
C PHE A 25 2.85 -35.36 45.13
N GLY A 26 2.49 -34.12 44.80
CA GLY A 26 1.29 -33.80 44.01
C GLY A 26 1.40 -34.22 42.53
N PHE A 27 2.60 -34.12 41.94
CA PHE A 27 2.83 -34.52 40.54
C PHE A 27 2.77 -36.05 40.35
N TRP A 28 3.17 -36.84 41.36
CA TRP A 28 3.10 -38.31 41.30
C TRP A 28 1.66 -38.85 41.42
N VAL A 29 0.78 -38.17 42.16
CA VAL A 29 -0.64 -38.55 42.27
C VAL A 29 -1.47 -38.10 41.05
N LEU A 30 -1.10 -37.01 40.37
CA LEU A 30 -1.77 -36.57 39.13
C LEU A 30 -1.32 -37.34 37.88
N SER A 31 -0.10 -37.89 37.86
CA SER A 31 0.41 -38.69 36.74
C SER A 31 -0.20 -40.09 36.66
N SER A 32 -0.74 -40.61 37.78
CA SER A 32 -1.33 -41.95 37.86
C SER A 32 -2.80 -42.01 37.41
N ALA A 33 -3.51 -40.87 37.34
CA ALA A 33 -4.90 -40.81 36.88
C ALA A 33 -5.06 -41.06 35.36
N GLY A 34 -4.03 -40.76 34.55
CA GLY A 34 -4.04 -41.01 33.11
C GLY A 34 -4.03 -42.50 32.74
N PHE A 35 -3.43 -43.35 33.57
CA PHE A 35 -3.36 -44.80 33.32
C PHE A 35 -4.71 -45.51 33.44
N LEU A 36 -5.69 -44.94 34.14
CA LEU A 36 -7.03 -45.54 34.29
C LEU A 36 -7.92 -45.32 33.06
N ALA A 37 -7.53 -44.43 32.14
CA ALA A 37 -8.34 -44.09 30.97
C ALA A 37 -8.01 -44.93 29.72
N GLN A 38 -6.85 -45.59 29.67
CA GLN A 38 -6.38 -46.36 28.51
C GLN A 38 -6.54 -47.87 28.71
N ASP A 39 -6.69 -48.59 27.60
CA ASP A 39 -6.60 -50.04 27.57
C ASP A 39 -5.14 -50.46 27.84
N PHE A 40 -4.98 -51.49 28.67
CA PHE A 40 -3.70 -52.06 29.03
C PHE A 40 -3.69 -53.54 28.67
N ILE A 41 -2.73 -53.93 27.84
CA ILE A 41 -2.53 -55.30 27.39
C ILE A 41 -1.17 -55.77 27.89
N LYS A 42 -1.15 -56.73 28.81
CA LYS A 42 0.07 -57.39 29.27
C LYS A 42 0.33 -58.64 28.43
N LEU A 43 1.54 -58.80 27.91
CA LEU A 43 1.93 -59.91 27.04
C LEU A 43 2.57 -61.06 27.82
N LYS A 44 2.39 -62.30 27.35
CA LYS A 44 2.95 -63.52 27.99
C LYS A 44 4.47 -63.58 27.98
N GLU A 45 5.09 -63.06 26.93
CA GLU A 45 6.56 -63.02 26.76
C GLU A 45 7.22 -61.90 27.60
N GLY A 46 6.42 -61.12 28.34
CA GLY A 46 6.84 -59.90 29.01
C GLY A 46 6.52 -58.65 28.20
N GLY A 47 6.54 -57.50 28.86
CA GLY A 47 6.13 -56.22 28.26
C GLY A 47 4.63 -55.94 28.34
N SER A 48 4.25 -54.75 27.87
CA SER A 48 2.86 -54.31 27.85
C SER A 48 2.61 -53.25 26.78
N VAL A 49 1.44 -53.29 26.16
CA VAL A 49 0.93 -52.25 25.25
C VAL A 49 -0.09 -51.41 26.00
N LEU A 50 0.13 -50.09 26.01
CA LEU A 50 -0.79 -49.10 26.54
C LEU A 50 -1.37 -48.29 25.37
N GLY A 51 -2.69 -48.24 25.27
CA GLY A 51 -3.34 -47.49 24.21
C GLY A 51 -4.84 -47.67 24.19
N GLU A 52 -5.44 -47.46 23.04
CA GLU A 52 -6.85 -47.70 22.79
C GLU A 52 -7.03 -48.86 21.82
N ILE A 53 -7.83 -49.85 22.17
CA ILE A 53 -8.27 -50.88 21.23
C ILE A 53 -9.29 -50.27 20.27
N VAL A 54 -8.89 -50.12 19.01
CA VAL A 54 -9.72 -49.57 17.92
C VAL A 54 -10.38 -50.66 17.09
N LYS A 55 -9.80 -51.86 17.07
CA LYS A 55 -10.33 -53.03 16.36
C LYS A 55 -10.06 -54.29 17.16
N GLU A 56 -11.04 -55.17 17.20
CA GLU A 56 -10.94 -56.47 17.84
C GLU A 56 -11.49 -57.54 16.91
N ASP A 57 -10.60 -58.42 16.45
CA ASP A 57 -10.93 -59.57 15.62
C ASP A 57 -10.92 -60.85 16.47
N ALA A 58 -11.26 -62.01 15.87
CA ALA A 58 -11.27 -63.29 16.58
C ALA A 58 -9.88 -63.69 17.10
N THR A 59 -8.80 -63.27 16.42
CA THR A 59 -7.42 -63.70 16.68
C THR A 59 -6.49 -62.56 17.13
N SER A 60 -6.89 -61.30 17.03
CA SER A 60 -6.01 -60.15 17.32
C SER A 60 -6.77 -58.92 17.85
N LEU A 61 -6.02 -58.02 18.47
CA LEU A 61 -6.45 -56.68 18.88
C LEU A 61 -5.56 -55.63 18.21
N THR A 62 -6.14 -54.61 17.58
CA THR A 62 -5.41 -53.44 17.09
C THR A 62 -5.55 -52.29 18.08
N VAL A 63 -4.42 -51.79 18.54
CA VAL A 63 -4.32 -50.74 19.55
C VAL A 63 -3.69 -49.49 18.95
N VAL A 64 -4.28 -48.32 19.13
CA VAL A 64 -3.64 -47.02 18.89
C VAL A 64 -2.89 -46.60 20.16
N THR A 65 -1.56 -46.52 20.08
CA THR A 65 -0.70 -46.12 21.22
C THR A 65 -0.77 -44.62 21.49
N LYS A 66 -0.16 -44.16 22.58
CA LYS A 66 -0.08 -42.72 22.89
C LYS A 66 0.76 -41.96 21.85
N GLU A 67 1.70 -42.65 21.20
CA GLU A 67 2.54 -42.20 20.08
C GLU A 67 1.79 -42.16 18.73
N CYS A 68 0.49 -42.50 18.71
CA CYS A 68 -0.34 -42.59 17.50
C CYS A 68 0.08 -43.72 16.54
N GLU A 69 0.61 -44.83 17.06
CA GLU A 69 0.97 -46.01 16.26
C GLU A 69 -0.12 -47.08 16.36
N LEU A 70 -0.41 -47.76 15.25
CA LEU A 70 -1.26 -48.95 15.22
C LEU A 70 -0.44 -50.19 15.55
N VAL A 71 -0.64 -50.76 16.73
CA VAL A 71 0.00 -52.00 17.17
C VAL A 71 -1.02 -53.13 17.15
N THR A 72 -0.76 -54.18 16.36
CA THR A 72 -1.60 -55.37 16.35
C THR A 72 -1.01 -56.45 17.25
N VAL A 73 -1.78 -56.88 18.26
CA VAL A 73 -1.39 -57.90 19.24
C VAL A 73 -2.23 -59.15 19.01
N ALA A 74 -1.58 -60.30 18.85
CA ALA A 74 -2.29 -61.59 18.74
C ALA A 74 -2.91 -61.98 20.09
N LYS A 75 -4.18 -62.41 20.12
CA LYS A 75 -4.90 -62.70 21.37
C LYS A 75 -4.28 -63.82 22.20
N ASP A 76 -3.65 -64.79 21.54
CA ASP A 76 -2.94 -65.90 22.19
C ASP A 76 -1.66 -65.44 22.93
N SER A 77 -1.08 -64.29 22.55
CA SER A 77 0.07 -63.68 23.22
C SER A 77 -0.32 -62.81 24.44
N ILE A 78 -1.61 -62.57 24.67
CA ILE A 78 -2.11 -61.72 25.76
C ILE A 78 -2.19 -62.55 27.06
N GLU A 79 -1.52 -62.09 28.11
CA GLU A 79 -1.63 -62.62 29.47
C GLU A 79 -2.83 -62.01 30.21
N ARG A 80 -2.98 -60.68 30.09
CA ARG A 80 -4.03 -59.94 30.79
C ARG A 80 -4.44 -58.71 29.99
N GLU A 81 -5.74 -58.52 29.87
CA GLU A 81 -6.34 -57.32 29.27
C GLU A 81 -7.08 -56.53 30.36
N ARG A 82 -6.92 -55.21 30.36
CA ARG A 82 -7.72 -54.29 31.18
C ARG A 82 -8.23 -53.17 30.29
N ARG A 83 -9.56 -53.10 30.10
CA ARG A 83 -10.18 -51.99 29.38
C ARG A 83 -10.11 -50.68 30.17
N GLY A 84 -9.81 -49.60 29.47
CA GLY A 84 -9.81 -48.24 29.99
C GLY A 84 -11.23 -47.72 30.25
N LYS A 85 -11.34 -46.42 30.50
CA LYS A 85 -12.62 -45.77 30.72
C LYS A 85 -13.46 -45.82 29.44
N LYS A 86 -14.73 -46.22 29.57
CA LYS A 86 -15.68 -46.18 28.45
C LYS A 86 -15.86 -44.75 27.96
N ILE A 87 -15.99 -44.58 26.65
CA ILE A 87 -16.36 -43.31 26.00
C ILE A 87 -17.64 -42.80 26.67
N HIS A 88 -17.71 -41.48 26.91
CA HIS A 88 -18.89 -40.90 27.52
C HIS A 88 -20.13 -41.15 26.66
N ARG A 89 -21.27 -41.55 27.25
CA ARG A 89 -22.48 -41.96 26.50
C ARG A 89 -22.94 -40.93 25.46
N LYS A 90 -22.81 -39.64 25.79
CA LYS A 90 -23.13 -38.54 24.85
C LYS A 90 -22.18 -38.51 23.66
N VAL A 91 -20.88 -38.67 23.90
CA VAL A 91 -19.86 -38.72 22.84
C VAL A 91 -20.04 -39.97 21.98
N GLN A 92 -20.39 -41.12 22.58
CA GLN A 92 -20.70 -42.33 21.84
C GLN A 92 -21.88 -42.13 20.88
N ALA A 93 -22.97 -41.49 21.35
CA ALA A 93 -24.11 -41.21 20.49
C ALA A 93 -23.77 -40.26 19.32
N MET A 94 -22.83 -39.33 19.51
CA MET A 94 -22.33 -38.47 18.43
C MET A 94 -21.43 -39.25 17.46
N LEU A 95 -20.59 -40.14 17.98
CA LEU A 95 -19.74 -41.02 17.17
C LEU A 95 -20.59 -42.00 16.32
N ASP A 96 -21.66 -42.56 16.88
CA ASP A 96 -22.57 -43.47 16.17
C ASP A 96 -23.37 -42.75 15.04
N ALA A 97 -23.40 -41.42 15.05
CA ALA A 97 -24.09 -40.59 14.05
C ALA A 97 -23.21 -40.18 12.87
N ILE A 98 -21.90 -40.48 12.92
CA ILE A 98 -20.94 -40.18 11.85
C ILE A 98 -20.33 -41.47 11.31
N ASP A 99 -19.73 -41.40 10.12
CA ASP A 99 -18.88 -42.49 9.65
C ASP A 99 -17.55 -42.46 10.42
N ALA A 100 -17.30 -43.49 11.23
CA ALA A 100 -16.10 -43.58 12.05
C ALA A 100 -14.82 -43.82 11.24
N GLU A 101 -14.92 -44.14 9.94
CA GLU A 101 -13.79 -44.25 9.02
C GLU A 101 -13.47 -42.94 8.28
N ASP A 102 -14.36 -41.95 8.33
CA ASP A 102 -14.12 -40.61 7.79
C ASP A 102 -13.32 -39.76 8.79
N ASN A 103 -12.06 -39.50 8.45
CA ASN A 103 -11.14 -38.72 9.29
C ASN A 103 -11.63 -37.27 9.50
N ASP A 104 -12.26 -36.66 8.51
CA ASP A 104 -12.72 -35.27 8.59
C ASP A 104 -13.94 -35.17 9.52
N ALA A 105 -14.89 -36.10 9.38
CA ALA A 105 -16.05 -36.18 10.28
C ALA A 105 -15.62 -36.48 11.73
N LEU A 106 -14.66 -37.39 11.90
CA LEU A 106 -14.11 -37.71 13.21
C LEU A 106 -13.32 -36.54 13.82
N PHE A 107 -12.62 -35.76 12.99
CA PHE A 107 -11.93 -34.54 13.42
C PHE A 107 -12.91 -33.46 13.88
N ALA A 108 -13.98 -33.23 13.11
CA ALA A 108 -15.03 -32.28 13.49
C ALA A 108 -15.63 -32.62 14.85
N LEU A 109 -15.94 -33.91 15.09
CA LEU A 109 -16.40 -34.39 16.39
C LEU A 109 -15.35 -34.16 17.49
N ALA A 110 -14.09 -34.50 17.23
CA ALA A 110 -13.00 -34.30 18.19
C ALA A 110 -12.83 -32.83 18.57
N GLN A 111 -12.94 -31.93 17.59
CA GLN A 111 -12.90 -30.48 17.79
C GLN A 111 -14.08 -30.01 18.65
N GLU A 112 -15.30 -30.40 18.31
CA GLU A 112 -16.52 -30.03 19.06
C GLU A 112 -16.43 -30.44 20.53
N ILE A 113 -16.05 -31.69 20.81
CA ILE A 113 -16.01 -32.18 22.19
C ILE A 113 -14.78 -31.68 22.96
N SER A 114 -13.73 -31.19 22.27
CA SER A 114 -12.52 -30.66 22.91
C SER A 114 -12.78 -29.41 23.76
N GLU A 115 -13.82 -28.64 23.43
CA GLU A 115 -14.23 -27.45 24.16
C GLU A 115 -14.80 -27.78 25.54
N THR A 116 -15.35 -28.99 25.69
CA THR A 116 -15.91 -29.45 26.96
C THR A 116 -14.86 -30.21 27.78
N LYS A 117 -14.42 -29.64 28.91
CA LYS A 117 -13.40 -30.25 29.80
C LYS A 117 -13.68 -31.72 30.16
N ALA A 118 -14.95 -32.11 30.28
CA ALA A 118 -15.34 -33.48 30.60
C ALA A 118 -15.00 -34.50 29.48
N TYR A 119 -14.87 -34.06 28.23
CA TYR A 119 -14.64 -34.90 27.05
C TYR A 119 -13.24 -34.71 26.44
N LYS A 120 -12.37 -33.93 27.07
CA LYS A 120 -11.00 -33.69 26.59
C LYS A 120 -10.23 -34.98 26.30
N TYR A 121 -10.41 -36.02 27.12
CA TYR A 121 -9.75 -37.30 26.88
C TYR A 121 -10.30 -38.03 25.65
N ASP A 122 -11.61 -37.95 25.40
CA ASP A 122 -12.24 -38.54 24.22
C ASP A 122 -11.84 -37.77 22.94
N ALA A 123 -11.70 -36.44 23.02
CA ALA A 123 -11.17 -35.62 21.91
C ALA A 123 -9.75 -36.06 21.50
N LEU A 124 -8.84 -36.16 22.49
CA LEU A 124 -7.47 -36.60 22.24
C LEU A 124 -7.41 -38.04 21.76
N ARG A 125 -8.34 -38.89 22.22
CA ARG A 125 -8.47 -40.28 21.78
C ARG A 125 -8.81 -40.35 20.29
N PHE A 126 -9.81 -39.60 19.84
CA PHE A 126 -10.14 -39.49 18.41
C PHE A 126 -9.02 -38.88 17.58
N ALA A 127 -8.35 -37.83 18.07
CA ALA A 127 -7.20 -37.25 17.37
C ALA A 127 -6.07 -38.26 17.15
N ARG A 128 -5.75 -39.13 18.13
CA ARG A 128 -4.75 -40.20 17.93
C ARG A 128 -5.19 -41.21 16.87
N ARG A 129 -6.48 -41.58 16.85
CA ARG A 129 -7.02 -42.49 15.81
C ARG A 129 -6.85 -41.90 14.42
N ILE A 130 -7.16 -40.60 14.26
CA ILE A 130 -7.00 -39.88 13.00
C ILE A 130 -5.53 -39.88 12.59
N VAL A 131 -4.60 -39.47 13.46
CA VAL A 131 -3.16 -39.42 13.14
C VAL A 131 -2.58 -40.81 12.84
N ALA A 132 -3.11 -41.86 13.45
CA ALA A 132 -2.67 -43.23 13.19
C ALA A 132 -3.10 -43.74 11.80
N ARG A 133 -4.16 -43.18 11.21
CA ARG A 133 -4.65 -43.51 9.86
C ARG A 133 -4.12 -42.55 8.79
N ASP A 134 -4.12 -41.26 9.11
CA ASP A 134 -3.57 -40.17 8.31
C ASP A 134 -2.49 -39.45 9.11
N PRO A 135 -1.22 -39.86 8.96
CA PRO A 135 -0.11 -39.28 9.68
C PRO A 135 0.13 -37.80 9.41
N ASP A 136 -0.46 -37.17 8.39
CA ASP A 136 -0.22 -35.75 8.06
C ASP A 136 -1.42 -34.85 8.37
N HIS A 137 -2.47 -35.38 9.02
CA HIS A 137 -3.65 -34.62 9.38
C HIS A 137 -3.33 -33.47 10.35
N GLU A 138 -3.26 -32.25 9.82
CA GLU A 138 -2.79 -31.04 10.52
C GLU A 138 -3.64 -30.70 11.76
N GLY A 139 -4.97 -30.74 11.61
CA GLY A 139 -5.91 -30.46 12.69
C GLY A 139 -5.75 -31.41 13.89
N ALA A 140 -5.76 -32.71 13.65
CA ALA A 140 -5.63 -33.72 14.70
C ALA A 140 -4.27 -33.66 15.41
N ARG A 141 -3.17 -33.44 14.68
CA ARG A 141 -1.84 -33.25 15.27
C ARG A 141 -1.77 -31.99 16.13
N THR A 142 -2.32 -30.89 15.65
CA THR A 142 -2.42 -29.64 16.43
C THR A 142 -3.24 -29.85 17.70
N LEU A 143 -4.35 -30.60 17.63
CA LEU A 143 -5.19 -30.93 18.79
C LEU A 143 -4.44 -31.79 19.82
N LEU A 144 -3.49 -32.63 19.38
CA LEU A 144 -2.59 -33.38 20.25
C LEU A 144 -1.45 -32.53 20.83
N GLY A 145 -1.29 -31.28 20.40
CA GLY A 145 -0.20 -30.39 20.80
C GLY A 145 1.10 -30.60 20.02
N HIS A 146 1.05 -31.38 18.93
CA HIS A 146 2.20 -31.54 18.04
C HIS A 146 2.47 -30.23 17.29
N VAL A 147 3.73 -29.98 16.96
CA VAL A 147 4.17 -28.78 16.24
C VAL A 147 4.86 -29.19 14.94
N ARG A 148 4.50 -28.56 13.83
CA ARG A 148 5.15 -28.77 12.53
C ARG A 148 6.29 -27.76 12.36
N ILE A 149 7.50 -28.26 12.11
CA ILE A 149 8.67 -27.43 11.77
C ILE A 149 9.36 -28.07 10.56
N GLN A 150 9.52 -27.30 9.48
CA GLN A 150 10.18 -27.74 8.24
C GLN A 150 9.64 -29.09 7.76
N GLU A 151 8.33 -29.13 7.56
CA GLU A 151 7.52 -30.27 7.12
C GLU A 151 7.41 -31.46 8.09
N LYS A 152 8.24 -31.53 9.14
CA LYS A 152 8.22 -32.61 10.13
C LYS A 152 7.40 -32.26 11.36
N TRP A 153 6.62 -33.22 11.84
CA TRP A 153 5.85 -33.11 13.07
C TRP A 153 6.65 -33.56 14.30
N TYR A 154 6.56 -32.77 15.36
CA TYR A 154 7.19 -33.03 16.65
C TYR A 154 6.13 -33.16 17.73
N PRO A 155 6.36 -34.02 18.74
CA PRO A 155 5.36 -34.32 19.78
C PRO A 155 5.01 -33.12 20.66
N ASP A 156 5.94 -32.17 20.79
CA ASP A 156 5.75 -30.96 21.58
C ASP A 156 6.69 -29.86 21.08
N ARG A 157 6.41 -28.63 21.52
CA ARG A 157 7.17 -27.44 21.13
C ARG A 157 8.63 -27.49 21.58
N GLU A 158 8.94 -28.07 22.74
CA GLU A 158 10.33 -28.11 23.25
C GLU A 158 11.18 -29.05 22.38
N THR A 159 10.67 -30.23 22.07
CA THR A 159 11.31 -31.20 21.18
C THR A 159 11.48 -30.60 19.77
N ALA A 160 10.46 -29.89 19.28
CA ALA A 160 10.52 -29.21 17.99
C ALA A 160 11.62 -28.15 17.94
N MET A 161 11.70 -27.31 18.98
CA MET A 161 12.71 -26.24 19.08
C MET A 161 14.12 -26.80 19.24
N LYS A 162 14.32 -27.89 20.00
CA LYS A 162 15.63 -28.55 20.10
C LYS A 162 16.07 -29.13 18.76
N ALA A 163 15.18 -29.81 18.05
CA ALA A 163 15.49 -30.36 16.72
C ALA A 163 15.78 -29.25 15.70
N LEU A 164 15.04 -28.13 15.76
CA LEU A 164 15.32 -26.95 14.96
C LEU A 164 16.69 -26.36 15.31
N GLU A 165 17.01 -26.19 16.59
CA GLU A 165 18.30 -25.68 17.06
C GLU A 165 19.47 -26.57 16.63
N GLU A 166 19.34 -27.89 16.76
CA GLU A 166 20.35 -28.84 16.31
C GLU A 166 20.58 -28.76 14.80
N LYS A 167 19.49 -28.70 14.03
CA LYS A 167 19.57 -28.56 12.57
C LYS A 167 20.19 -27.21 12.17
N MET A 168 19.71 -26.11 12.74
CA MET A 168 20.24 -24.77 12.47
C MET A 168 21.73 -24.69 12.81
N LYS A 169 22.16 -25.23 13.96
CA LYS A 169 23.60 -25.32 14.30
C LYS A 169 24.39 -26.19 13.31
N ALA A 170 23.84 -27.33 12.88
CA ALA A 170 24.46 -28.19 11.88
C ALA A 170 24.60 -27.50 10.51
N ASP A 171 23.63 -26.66 10.15
CA ASP A 171 23.62 -25.85 8.94
C ASP A 171 24.48 -24.56 9.09
N GLY A 172 25.19 -24.39 10.21
CA GLY A 172 26.11 -23.28 10.44
C GLY A 172 25.43 -21.99 10.90
N PHE A 173 24.28 -22.06 11.57
CA PHE A 173 23.61 -20.91 12.17
C PHE A 173 23.92 -20.77 13.68
N VAL A 174 23.83 -19.54 14.16
CA VAL A 174 23.88 -19.16 15.58
C VAL A 174 22.67 -18.34 15.95
N TYR A 175 22.16 -18.52 17.17
CA TYR A 175 21.02 -17.76 17.67
C TYR A 175 21.48 -16.42 18.23
N LEU A 176 21.10 -15.31 17.59
CA LEU A 176 21.42 -13.94 17.95
C LEU A 176 20.19 -13.04 17.78
N ASN A 177 19.97 -12.10 18.71
CA ASN A 177 18.87 -11.14 18.64
C ASN A 177 17.51 -11.79 18.30
N GLU A 178 17.15 -12.85 19.04
CA GLU A 178 15.87 -13.56 18.88
C GLU A 178 15.66 -14.28 17.52
N GLY A 179 16.73 -14.52 16.77
CA GLY A 179 16.67 -15.28 15.52
C GLY A 179 17.96 -16.03 15.18
N TRP A 180 17.89 -16.89 14.17
CA TRP A 180 18.99 -17.66 13.62
C TRP A 180 19.69 -16.85 12.52
N VAL A 181 21.00 -16.66 12.63
CA VAL A 181 21.83 -16.05 11.57
C VAL A 181 22.97 -16.99 11.24
N LYS A 182 23.38 -17.06 9.97
CA LYS A 182 24.58 -17.82 9.59
C LYS A 182 25.81 -17.29 10.34
N VAL A 183 26.67 -18.19 10.80
CA VAL A 183 27.87 -17.89 11.60
C VAL A 183 28.73 -16.83 10.89
N GLU A 184 28.92 -16.94 9.58
CA GLU A 184 29.72 -16.00 8.80
C GLU A 184 29.15 -14.57 8.73
N ARG A 185 27.86 -14.38 9.04
CA ARG A 185 27.16 -13.08 9.06
C ARG A 185 26.85 -12.55 10.46
N ALA A 186 27.22 -13.31 11.48
CA ALA A 186 26.92 -12.95 12.87
C ALA A 186 27.54 -11.61 13.29
N GLU A 187 28.79 -11.33 12.88
CA GLU A 187 29.45 -10.05 13.17
C GLU A 187 28.88 -8.88 12.36
N GLU A 188 28.45 -9.14 11.12
CA GLU A 188 27.77 -8.13 10.28
C GLU A 188 26.43 -7.72 10.89
N LEU A 189 25.61 -8.69 11.34
CA LEU A 189 24.34 -8.43 12.03
C LEU A 189 24.56 -7.63 13.32
N LYS A 190 25.63 -7.89 14.07
CA LYS A 190 25.96 -7.13 15.29
C LYS A 190 26.37 -5.69 14.97
N ALA A 191 27.11 -5.49 13.88
CA ALA A 191 27.59 -4.16 13.46
C ALA A 191 26.48 -3.32 12.82
N HIS A 192 25.62 -3.94 12.02
CA HIS A 192 24.61 -3.30 11.17
C HIS A 192 23.26 -4.04 11.24
N PRO A 193 22.57 -4.03 12.40
CA PRO A 193 21.29 -4.72 12.55
C PRO A 193 20.22 -4.22 11.57
N GLU A 194 20.27 -2.96 11.14
CA GLU A 194 19.39 -2.35 10.15
C GLU A 194 19.53 -2.92 8.73
N ALA A 195 20.68 -3.55 8.43
CA ALA A 195 20.93 -4.20 7.14
C ALA A 195 20.34 -5.61 7.06
N PHE A 196 19.71 -6.10 8.14
CA PHE A 196 19.11 -7.42 8.22
C PHE A 196 17.60 -7.32 8.49
N ILE A 197 16.87 -8.32 8.01
CA ILE A 197 15.46 -8.50 8.30
C ILE A 197 15.23 -9.92 8.81
N LEU A 198 14.42 -10.05 9.86
CA LEU A 198 13.97 -11.33 10.37
C LEU A 198 12.84 -11.82 9.46
N ILE A 199 13.09 -12.89 8.72
CA ILE A 199 12.08 -13.53 7.88
C ILE A 199 11.40 -14.69 8.63
N ASP A 200 10.53 -15.41 7.94
CA ASP A 200 9.86 -16.61 8.45
C ASP A 200 10.89 -17.60 9.04
N GLU A 201 10.44 -18.40 10.02
CA GLU A 201 11.28 -19.35 10.78
C GLU A 201 12.33 -18.69 11.69
N LEU A 202 12.17 -17.39 11.98
CA LEU A 202 13.07 -16.61 12.82
C LEU A 202 14.49 -16.55 12.24
N ILE A 203 14.64 -16.48 10.92
CA ILE A 203 15.96 -16.43 10.28
C ILE A 203 16.31 -14.99 9.92
N TRP A 204 17.43 -14.49 10.45
CA TRP A 204 18.01 -13.20 10.04
C TRP A 204 18.68 -13.36 8.68
N ARG A 205 18.26 -12.53 7.72
CA ARG A 205 18.84 -12.46 6.38
C ARG A 205 19.18 -11.02 6.00
N PRO A 206 20.23 -10.78 5.20
CA PRO A 206 20.50 -9.44 4.69
C PRO A 206 19.29 -8.92 3.93
N LEU A 207 18.86 -7.71 4.29
CA LEU A 207 17.73 -7.02 3.69
C LEU A 207 17.90 -6.96 2.17
N ALA A 208 19.12 -6.70 1.68
CA ALA A 208 19.40 -6.61 0.26
C ALA A 208 19.10 -7.91 -0.51
N GLU A 209 19.45 -9.07 0.04
CA GLU A 209 19.15 -10.36 -0.59
C GLU A 209 17.65 -10.62 -0.64
N VAL A 210 16.97 -10.38 0.49
CA VAL A 210 15.53 -10.57 0.61
C VAL A 210 14.78 -9.65 -0.35
N MET A 211 15.21 -8.39 -0.49
CA MET A 211 14.58 -7.43 -1.41
C MET A 211 14.80 -7.83 -2.87
N VAL A 212 16.00 -8.29 -3.25
CA VAL A 212 16.28 -8.80 -4.62
C VAL A 212 15.45 -10.04 -4.93
N GLU A 213 15.33 -10.99 -4.01
CA GLU A 213 14.49 -12.19 -4.16
C GLU A 213 13.00 -11.83 -4.35
N ARG A 214 12.54 -10.79 -3.65
CA ARG A 214 11.20 -10.22 -3.82
C ARG A 214 11.03 -9.40 -5.11
N GLY A 215 12.07 -9.32 -5.95
CA GLY A 215 12.04 -8.62 -7.23
C GLY A 215 12.27 -7.11 -7.14
N PHE A 216 12.68 -6.60 -5.99
CA PHE A 216 13.03 -5.19 -5.84
C PHE A 216 14.41 -4.89 -6.47
N THR A 217 14.59 -3.66 -6.90
CA THR A 217 15.86 -3.15 -7.42
C THR A 217 16.30 -1.94 -6.60
N LEU A 218 17.55 -1.96 -6.10
CA LEU A 218 18.11 -0.85 -5.34
C LEU A 218 18.53 0.28 -6.29
N TRP A 219 18.08 1.50 -6.00
CA TRP A 219 18.47 2.72 -6.69
C TRP A 219 18.81 3.79 -5.65
N GLU A 220 20.08 4.17 -5.58
CA GLU A 220 20.57 5.29 -4.76
C GLU A 220 20.07 5.24 -3.31
N GLY A 221 20.11 4.05 -2.69
CA GLY A 221 19.67 3.82 -1.32
C GLY A 221 18.19 3.45 -1.14
N GLU A 222 17.38 3.52 -2.19
CA GLU A 222 15.93 3.24 -2.16
C GLU A 222 15.56 1.97 -2.94
N TRP A 223 14.65 1.15 -2.40
CA TRP A 223 14.23 -0.11 -3.03
C TRP A 223 12.98 0.04 -3.89
N TYR A 224 13.08 -0.17 -5.20
CA TYR A 224 11.95 -0.08 -6.12
C TYR A 224 11.33 -1.46 -6.37
N PRO A 225 10.01 -1.63 -6.21
CA PRO A 225 9.35 -2.90 -6.51
C PRO A 225 9.45 -3.23 -7.99
N LYS A 226 9.24 -4.51 -8.33
CA LYS A 226 9.38 -5.02 -9.70
C LYS A 226 8.53 -4.25 -10.71
N GLU A 227 7.32 -3.86 -10.32
CA GLU A 227 6.35 -3.14 -11.13
C GLU A 227 6.83 -1.72 -11.45
N GLU A 228 7.69 -1.13 -10.62
CA GLU A 228 8.25 0.22 -10.78
C GLU A 228 9.66 0.21 -11.39
N LYS A 229 10.20 -0.96 -11.77
CA LYS A 229 11.56 -1.07 -12.33
C LYS A 229 11.78 -0.21 -13.56
N TYR A 230 10.73 0.06 -14.35
CA TYR A 230 10.82 0.94 -15.53
C TYR A 230 11.14 2.40 -15.17
N LEU A 231 10.83 2.86 -13.95
CA LEU A 231 11.17 4.21 -13.47
C LEU A 231 12.69 4.41 -13.41
N LEU A 232 13.45 3.35 -13.15
CA LEU A 232 14.90 3.42 -13.08
C LEU A 232 15.54 3.86 -14.40
N VAL A 233 14.91 3.56 -15.54
CA VAL A 233 15.37 4.03 -16.85
C VAL A 233 15.24 5.56 -16.95
N TYR A 234 14.17 6.12 -16.41
CA TYR A 234 13.95 7.57 -16.38
C TYR A 234 14.85 8.26 -15.37
N LEU A 235 15.10 7.64 -14.21
CA LEU A 235 16.01 8.15 -13.19
C LEU A 235 17.47 8.17 -13.67
N GLU A 236 17.94 7.11 -14.33
CA GLU A 236 19.27 7.08 -14.93
C GLU A 236 19.43 8.14 -16.02
N ARG A 237 18.40 8.31 -16.86
CA ARG A 237 18.38 9.36 -17.88
C ARG A 237 18.40 10.76 -17.26
N LEU A 238 17.62 10.98 -16.20
CA LEU A 238 17.59 12.25 -15.49
C LEU A 238 18.96 12.57 -14.87
N LYS A 239 19.57 11.59 -14.19
CA LYS A 239 20.92 11.70 -13.62
C LYS A 239 21.98 11.99 -14.68
N THR A 240 21.92 11.32 -15.82
CA THR A 240 22.84 11.58 -16.94
C THR A 240 22.73 13.01 -17.46
N ARG A 241 21.51 13.56 -17.57
CA ARG A 241 21.25 14.88 -18.15
C ARG A 241 21.53 16.04 -17.20
N THR A 242 21.25 15.85 -15.92
CA THR A 242 21.27 16.93 -14.92
C THR A 242 22.43 16.80 -13.93
N GLY A 243 23.05 15.62 -13.83
CA GLY A 243 23.99 15.26 -12.77
C GLY A 243 23.32 14.96 -11.43
N GLU A 244 22.00 15.11 -11.33
CA GLU A 244 21.27 14.99 -10.07
C GLU A 244 20.83 13.55 -9.78
N VAL A 245 20.91 13.16 -8.52
CA VAL A 245 20.28 11.94 -8.03
C VAL A 245 18.84 12.28 -7.63
N ALA A 246 17.88 11.70 -8.34
CA ALA A 246 16.47 11.80 -8.02
C ALA A 246 15.89 10.46 -7.57
N HIS A 247 14.67 10.52 -7.05
CA HIS A 247 13.83 9.36 -6.76
C HIS A 247 12.48 9.52 -7.42
N ALA A 248 11.79 8.41 -7.67
CA ALA A 248 10.51 8.39 -8.36
C ALA A 248 9.42 7.70 -7.53
N ALA A 249 8.18 8.11 -7.76
CA ALA A 249 7.01 7.43 -7.25
C ALA A 249 5.87 7.50 -8.26
N VAL A 250 4.96 6.52 -8.17
CA VAL A 250 3.77 6.44 -9.02
C VAL A 250 2.54 6.28 -8.16
N VAL A 251 1.52 7.09 -8.45
CA VAL A 251 0.19 6.97 -7.84
C VAL A 251 -0.84 7.14 -8.94
N GLY A 252 -1.66 6.11 -9.14
CA GLY A 252 -2.58 6.05 -10.28
C GLY A 252 -1.83 6.24 -11.59
N SER A 253 -2.09 7.36 -12.25
CA SER A 253 -1.51 7.72 -13.56
C SER A 253 -0.44 8.82 -13.47
N SER A 254 -0.03 9.19 -12.26
CA SER A 254 0.91 10.27 -12.00
C SER A 254 2.28 9.74 -11.60
N HIS A 255 3.29 10.18 -12.34
CA HIS A 255 4.70 9.80 -12.22
C HIS A 255 5.48 11.03 -11.81
N VAL A 256 6.06 11.01 -10.61
CA VAL A 256 6.86 12.14 -10.13
C VAL A 256 8.28 11.69 -9.88
N PHE A 257 9.22 12.50 -10.34
CA PHE A 257 10.66 12.38 -10.16
C PHE A 257 11.13 13.58 -9.35
N ALA A 258 11.70 13.38 -8.17
CA ALA A 258 12.09 14.46 -7.27
C ALA A 258 13.48 14.23 -6.68
N VAL A 259 14.33 15.27 -6.73
CA VAL A 259 15.67 15.25 -6.12
C VAL A 259 15.63 15.28 -4.59
N GLN A 260 14.51 15.69 -4.00
CA GLN A 260 14.32 15.75 -2.55
C GLN A 260 14.03 14.39 -1.90
N GLY A 261 13.91 13.32 -2.70
CA GLY A 261 13.67 11.97 -2.20
C GLY A 261 12.32 11.38 -2.58
N ARG A 262 12.15 10.08 -2.31
CA ARG A 262 11.00 9.30 -2.76
C ARG A 262 9.70 9.68 -2.08
N ASP A 263 9.75 10.05 -0.80
CA ASP A 263 8.56 10.46 -0.05
C ASP A 263 7.93 11.72 -0.64
N VAL A 264 8.76 12.70 -1.04
CA VAL A 264 8.31 13.92 -1.71
C VAL A 264 7.71 13.60 -3.08
N ALA A 265 8.36 12.73 -3.86
CA ALA A 265 7.81 12.25 -5.12
C ALA A 265 6.44 11.57 -4.92
N LYS A 266 6.29 10.74 -3.87
CA LYS A 266 5.06 10.01 -3.57
C LYS A 266 3.93 10.93 -3.12
N GLU A 267 4.21 11.89 -2.26
CA GLU A 267 3.24 12.92 -1.85
C GLU A 267 2.75 13.70 -3.07
N MET A 268 3.67 14.20 -3.89
CA MET A 268 3.31 14.96 -5.09
C MET A 268 2.54 14.12 -6.11
N ALA A 269 2.87 12.84 -6.28
CA ALA A 269 2.12 11.94 -7.16
C ALA A 269 0.67 11.76 -6.69
N LYS A 270 0.42 11.71 -5.37
CA LYS A 270 -0.95 11.70 -4.82
C LYS A 270 -1.69 13.00 -5.12
N ASP A 271 -1.03 14.14 -4.96
CA ASP A 271 -1.63 15.45 -5.23
C ASP A 271 -2.03 15.58 -6.72
N LEU A 272 -1.17 15.13 -7.64
CA LEU A 272 -1.46 15.14 -9.08
C LEU A 272 -2.57 14.14 -9.46
N ASP A 273 -2.59 12.95 -8.87
CA ASP A 273 -3.67 11.99 -9.12
C ASP A 273 -5.01 12.51 -8.57
N HIS A 274 -5.01 13.13 -7.39
CA HIS A 274 -6.19 13.80 -6.84
C HIS A 274 -6.68 14.94 -7.73
N ALA A 275 -5.77 15.83 -8.17
CA ALA A 275 -6.05 16.91 -9.12
C ALA A 275 -6.73 16.39 -10.39
N ARG A 276 -6.17 15.32 -10.97
CA ARG A 276 -6.70 14.69 -12.18
C ARG A 276 -8.10 14.12 -11.96
N ASN A 277 -8.30 13.36 -10.89
CA ASN A 277 -9.58 12.73 -10.59
C ASN A 277 -10.66 13.79 -10.35
N TRP A 278 -10.36 14.81 -9.54
CA TRP A 278 -11.25 15.94 -9.31
C TRP A 278 -11.61 16.66 -10.61
N PHE A 279 -10.62 16.93 -11.49
CA PHE A 279 -10.86 17.57 -12.77
C PHE A 279 -11.79 16.72 -13.64
N CYS A 280 -11.50 15.42 -13.77
CA CYS A 280 -12.30 14.52 -14.60
C CYS A 280 -13.74 14.42 -14.12
N ASP A 281 -13.97 14.42 -12.81
CA ASP A 281 -15.31 14.36 -12.22
C ASP A 281 -16.05 15.70 -12.35
N THR A 282 -15.37 16.82 -12.08
CA THR A 282 -15.96 18.17 -12.17
C THR A 282 -16.37 18.52 -13.60
N PHE A 283 -15.52 18.21 -14.57
CA PHE A 283 -15.77 18.48 -15.99
C PHE A 283 -16.48 17.32 -16.72
N GLU A 284 -17.00 16.33 -15.99
CA GLU A 284 -17.70 15.15 -16.53
C GLU A 284 -17.00 14.53 -17.75
N VAL A 285 -15.68 14.43 -17.67
CA VAL A 285 -14.89 13.77 -18.70
C VAL A 285 -15.37 12.32 -18.77
N GLY A 286 -16.10 11.96 -19.83
CA GLY A 286 -16.76 10.67 -19.92
C GLY A 286 -15.80 9.50 -19.80
N GLU A 287 -16.25 8.36 -19.27
CA GLU A 287 -15.39 7.19 -19.06
C GLU A 287 -14.68 6.77 -20.35
N LYS A 288 -15.36 6.81 -21.51
CA LYS A 288 -14.71 6.57 -22.80
C LYS A 288 -13.61 7.58 -23.10
N SER A 289 -13.72 8.85 -22.74
CA SER A 289 -12.63 9.82 -22.89
C SER A 289 -11.52 9.58 -21.84
N ARG A 290 -11.87 9.08 -20.65
CA ARG A 290 -10.91 8.55 -19.67
C ARG A 290 -10.24 7.25 -20.15
N LEU A 291 -10.88 6.46 -21.03
CA LEU A 291 -10.49 5.13 -21.52
C LEU A 291 -9.89 5.09 -22.95
N ASP A 292 -10.24 5.99 -23.87
CA ASP A 292 -9.52 6.21 -25.13
C ASP A 292 -8.08 6.67 -24.83
N ILE A 293 -7.90 7.20 -23.63
CA ILE A 293 -6.66 7.44 -22.90
C ILE A 293 -6.01 6.14 -22.35
N ARG A 294 -6.79 5.11 -21.99
CA ARG A 294 -6.31 3.78 -21.56
C ARG A 294 -6.02 2.80 -22.72
N ASN A 295 -6.59 3.01 -23.91
CA ASN A 295 -6.38 2.16 -25.10
C ASN A 295 -5.13 2.53 -25.91
N LEU A 296 -4.52 3.68 -25.64
CA LEU A 296 -3.09 3.84 -25.88
C LEU A 296 -2.40 2.94 -24.85
N ARG A 297 -1.60 1.95 -25.28
CA ARG A 297 -0.79 1.06 -24.40
C ARG A 297 0.22 1.80 -23.48
N THR A 298 0.11 3.11 -23.41
CA THR A 298 0.82 4.08 -22.60
C THR A 298 -0.27 5.05 -22.15
N GLU A 299 -0.74 4.93 -20.91
CA GLU A 299 -1.54 6.00 -20.30
C GLU A 299 -0.82 7.34 -20.53
N PRO A 300 -1.50 8.47 -20.73
CA PRO A 300 -0.86 9.76 -20.53
C PRO A 300 -0.50 9.83 -19.05
N GLN A 301 0.75 9.49 -18.82
CA GLN A 301 1.42 9.60 -17.56
C GLN A 301 1.68 11.10 -17.39
N SER A 302 1.21 11.69 -16.30
CA SER A 302 1.69 13.00 -15.92
C SER A 302 3.08 12.80 -15.36
N PHE A 303 4.11 13.13 -16.13
CA PHE A 303 5.49 13.10 -15.70
C PHE A 303 5.82 14.45 -15.07
N ALA A 304 6.07 14.50 -13.77
CA ALA A 304 6.57 15.70 -13.13
C ALA A 304 8.02 15.49 -12.68
N TYR A 305 8.88 16.45 -12.99
CA TYR A 305 10.27 16.50 -12.59
C TYR A 305 10.49 17.68 -11.64
N VAL A 306 11.03 17.39 -10.46
CA VAL A 306 11.34 18.38 -9.42
C VAL A 306 12.85 18.34 -9.19
N LEU A 307 13.52 19.37 -9.70
CA LEU A 307 14.98 19.48 -9.82
C LEU A 307 15.54 20.42 -8.77
N SER A 308 16.84 20.45 -8.48
CA SER A 308 17.33 21.27 -7.35
C SER A 308 17.24 22.77 -7.64
N ASP A 309 17.64 23.20 -8.83
CA ASP A 309 17.75 24.60 -9.21
C ASP A 309 17.46 24.88 -10.70
N GLN A 310 17.55 26.16 -11.08
CA GLN A 310 17.33 26.63 -12.44
C GLN A 310 18.40 26.11 -13.43
N ILE A 311 19.61 25.82 -12.97
CA ILE A 311 20.69 25.29 -13.82
C ILE A 311 20.32 23.86 -14.22
N ALA A 312 19.95 23.02 -13.26
CA ALA A 312 19.46 21.67 -13.50
C ALA A 312 18.23 21.65 -14.42
N LEU A 313 17.28 22.57 -14.21
CA LEU A 313 16.12 22.72 -15.09
C LEU A 313 16.51 23.10 -16.53
N SER A 314 17.46 24.03 -16.69
CA SER A 314 17.96 24.43 -18.01
C SER A 314 18.70 23.29 -18.71
N SER A 315 19.55 22.54 -17.98
CA SER A 315 20.22 21.35 -18.51
C SER A 315 19.24 20.26 -18.92
N PHE A 316 18.22 20.00 -18.09
CA PHE A 316 17.14 19.08 -18.41
C PHE A 316 16.41 19.50 -19.71
N ALA A 317 16.03 20.78 -19.79
CA ALA A 317 15.36 21.38 -20.92
C ALA A 317 16.16 21.25 -22.22
N ASP A 318 17.45 21.58 -22.19
CA ASP A 318 18.31 21.55 -23.38
C ASP A 318 18.53 20.13 -23.92
N GLU A 319 18.71 19.14 -23.03
CA GLU A 319 18.79 17.74 -23.43
C GLU A 319 17.44 17.22 -23.96
N TYR A 320 16.32 17.65 -23.36
CA TYR A 320 14.99 17.29 -23.85
C TYR A 320 14.69 17.87 -25.24
N LYS A 321 15.11 19.13 -25.50
CA LYS A 321 15.04 19.76 -26.83
C LYS A 321 15.80 18.95 -27.88
N LYS A 322 17.02 18.48 -27.54
CA LYS A 322 17.84 17.65 -28.45
C LYS A 322 17.12 16.35 -28.82
N ASP A 323 16.58 15.66 -27.83
CA ASP A 323 15.92 14.37 -28.05
C ASP A 323 14.63 14.49 -28.86
N LEU A 324 13.87 15.57 -28.66
CA LEU A 324 12.63 15.83 -29.39
C LEU A 324 12.81 16.64 -30.68
N LYS A 325 14.02 17.10 -30.97
CA LYS A 325 14.33 18.02 -32.09
C LYS A 325 13.44 19.27 -32.07
N MET A 326 13.21 19.83 -30.88
CA MET A 326 12.35 21.00 -30.66
C MET A 326 13.20 22.28 -30.57
N ASP A 327 12.70 23.38 -31.13
CA ASP A 327 13.28 24.71 -30.95
C ASP A 327 12.90 25.33 -29.57
N ASP A 328 13.57 26.43 -29.20
CA ASP A 328 13.38 27.12 -27.92
C ASP A 328 11.95 27.64 -27.68
N GLN A 329 11.18 27.89 -28.75
CA GLN A 329 9.79 28.37 -28.62
C GLN A 329 8.83 27.24 -28.28
N ASN A 330 9.22 25.99 -28.49
CA ASN A 330 8.36 24.82 -28.34
C ASN A 330 8.40 24.17 -26.95
N LEU A 331 9.32 24.60 -26.07
CA LEU A 331 9.45 24.02 -24.72
C LEU A 331 8.58 24.71 -23.67
N ALA A 332 8.30 26.02 -23.84
CA ALA A 332 7.56 26.83 -22.87
C ALA A 332 6.03 26.83 -23.11
N PHE A 333 5.56 26.33 -24.26
CA PHE A 333 4.13 26.33 -24.57
C PHE A 333 3.69 25.04 -25.26
N THR A 334 2.54 24.56 -24.79
CA THR A 334 1.61 23.68 -25.49
C THR A 334 1.37 24.22 -26.91
N LEU A 335 2.14 23.78 -27.90
CA LEU A 335 1.88 24.16 -29.28
C LEU A 335 0.74 23.31 -29.88
N PRO A 336 -0.32 23.94 -30.39
CA PRO A 336 -1.33 23.28 -31.20
C PRO A 336 -0.79 23.17 -32.63
N ARG A 337 -0.38 21.98 -33.10
CA ARG A 337 -0.34 21.64 -34.53
C ARG A 337 -0.08 20.15 -34.79
N LYS A 338 -1.16 19.46 -35.15
CA LYS A 338 -1.36 18.30 -36.06
C LYS A 338 -0.47 17.05 -35.99
N HIS A 339 0.69 17.02 -35.35
CA HIS A 339 1.57 15.83 -35.31
C HIS A 339 2.23 15.53 -33.96
N CYS A 340 2.16 16.41 -32.96
CA CYS A 340 2.59 16.06 -31.60
C CYS A 340 1.43 15.45 -30.82
N LEU A 341 1.29 14.13 -30.91
CA LEU A 341 0.72 13.35 -29.82
C LEU A 341 1.69 13.49 -28.65
N TRP A 342 1.52 14.51 -27.81
CA TRP A 342 2.18 14.58 -26.52
C TRP A 342 1.74 13.33 -25.75
N ARG A 343 2.59 12.29 -25.73
CA ARG A 343 2.29 11.04 -25.02
C ARG A 343 2.41 11.20 -23.51
N ASP A 344 3.09 12.25 -23.06
CA ASP A 344 3.47 12.48 -21.67
C ASP A 344 3.18 13.95 -21.30
N LEU A 345 2.37 14.19 -20.26
CA LEU A 345 2.22 15.52 -19.66
C LEU A 345 3.44 15.79 -18.79
N GLY A 346 4.55 16.14 -19.44
CA GLY A 346 5.84 16.42 -18.82
C GLY A 346 5.91 17.83 -18.26
N HIS A 347 6.04 17.99 -16.95
CA HIS A 347 6.31 19.27 -16.29
C HIS A 347 7.64 19.19 -15.55
N ALA A 348 8.50 20.20 -15.66
CA ALA A 348 9.74 20.29 -14.90
C ALA A 348 9.81 21.62 -14.16
N ILE A 349 10.20 21.59 -12.89
CA ILE A 349 10.34 22.76 -12.02
C ILE A 349 11.48 22.53 -11.02
N HIS A 350 12.02 23.59 -10.43
CA HIS A 350 13.07 23.46 -9.42
C HIS A 350 12.62 23.77 -7.98
N THR A 351 13.33 23.23 -6.99
CA THR A 351 12.98 23.32 -5.56
C THR A 351 13.11 24.72 -4.96
N GLY A 352 13.96 25.56 -5.54
CA GLY A 352 14.17 26.94 -5.09
C GLY A 352 12.91 27.82 -5.12
N GLU A 353 11.85 27.40 -5.80
CA GLU A 353 10.56 28.07 -5.73
C GLU A 353 9.76 27.57 -4.53
N THR A 354 9.35 28.48 -3.64
CA THR A 354 8.52 28.15 -2.47
C THR A 354 7.15 27.56 -2.82
N LEU A 355 6.77 27.52 -4.10
CA LEU A 355 5.43 27.19 -4.57
C LEU A 355 5.39 26.15 -5.71
N TRP A 356 6.47 25.38 -5.90
CA TRP A 356 6.56 24.41 -6.99
C TRP A 356 5.44 23.36 -6.97
N LYS A 357 4.99 22.92 -5.77
CA LYS A 357 3.87 21.97 -5.61
C LYS A 357 2.59 22.52 -6.23
N ASN A 358 2.21 23.73 -5.82
CA ASN A 358 1.07 24.44 -6.35
C ASN A 358 1.19 24.67 -7.86
N TYR A 359 2.39 24.98 -8.36
CA TYR A 359 2.64 25.16 -9.79
C TYR A 359 2.33 23.89 -10.58
N LEU A 360 2.85 22.73 -10.15
CA LEU A 360 2.60 21.46 -10.83
C LEU A 360 1.11 21.09 -10.87
N VAL A 361 0.39 21.26 -9.76
CA VAL A 361 -1.06 21.04 -9.71
C VAL A 361 -1.82 21.98 -10.66
N SER A 362 -1.44 23.27 -10.65
CA SER A 362 -2.06 24.28 -11.50
C SER A 362 -1.83 23.97 -12.98
N GLN A 363 -0.58 23.67 -13.35
CA GLN A 363 -0.21 23.31 -14.71
C GLN A 363 -0.96 22.07 -15.19
N LEU A 364 -1.08 21.04 -14.35
CA LEU A 364 -1.89 19.86 -14.67
C LEU A 364 -3.35 20.25 -14.95
N GLY A 365 -3.98 21.09 -14.11
CA GLY A 365 -5.36 21.54 -14.32
C GLY A 365 -5.58 22.30 -15.63
N GLY A 366 -4.64 23.15 -16.01
CA GLY A 366 -4.65 23.81 -17.31
C GLY A 366 -4.43 22.83 -18.47
N SER A 367 -3.46 21.93 -18.36
CA SER A 367 -3.17 20.92 -19.38
C SER A 367 -4.31 19.91 -19.58
N LEU A 368 -5.04 19.54 -18.53
CA LEU A 368 -6.21 18.66 -18.65
C LEU A 368 -7.36 19.35 -19.40
N LEU A 369 -7.57 20.65 -19.16
CA LEU A 369 -8.51 21.44 -19.96
C LEU A 369 -8.13 21.37 -21.45
N ASP A 370 -6.84 21.49 -21.74
CA ASP A 370 -6.36 21.42 -23.11
C ASP A 370 -6.58 20.05 -23.74
N TRP A 371 -6.21 19.01 -23.00
CA TRP A 371 -6.27 17.66 -23.52
C TRP A 371 -7.70 17.25 -23.86
N TYR A 372 -8.62 17.42 -22.91
CA TYR A 372 -9.97 16.90 -23.06
C TYR A 372 -10.83 17.75 -23.98
N TRP A 373 -10.59 19.05 -23.99
CA TRP A 373 -11.52 20.01 -24.60
C TRP A 373 -10.88 20.86 -25.69
N HIS A 374 -9.56 20.88 -25.80
CA HIS A 374 -8.84 21.72 -26.75
C HIS A 374 -8.05 20.91 -27.77
N ARG A 375 -8.75 20.32 -28.74
CA ARG A 375 -8.14 19.56 -29.85
C ARG A 375 -7.50 20.46 -30.93
N GLY A 376 -6.72 21.47 -30.51
CA GLY A 376 -5.92 22.32 -31.38
C GLY A 376 -6.61 23.59 -31.91
N PHE A 377 -7.47 24.24 -31.12
CA PHE A 377 -8.18 25.47 -31.52
C PHE A 377 -7.62 26.71 -30.82
N GLU A 378 -8.26 27.88 -30.94
CA GLU A 378 -7.97 28.99 -30.03
C GLU A 378 -8.81 28.80 -28.76
N ARG A 379 -8.17 28.94 -27.58
CA ARG A 379 -8.86 29.01 -26.29
C ARG A 379 -8.63 30.38 -25.67
N PRO A 380 -9.59 30.88 -24.89
CA PRO A 380 -9.34 32.01 -24.01
C PRO A 380 -8.27 31.62 -22.98
N ALA A 381 -7.19 32.40 -22.89
CA ALA A 381 -6.12 32.15 -21.92
C ALA A 381 -6.66 32.16 -20.47
N PHE A 382 -7.61 33.04 -20.17
CA PHE A 382 -8.19 33.17 -18.83
C PHE A 382 -8.97 31.91 -18.38
N LEU A 383 -9.57 31.12 -19.30
CA LEU A 383 -10.22 29.84 -18.94
C LEU A 383 -9.19 28.77 -18.57
N TRP A 384 -8.05 28.76 -19.26
CA TRP A 384 -6.95 27.86 -18.92
C TRP A 384 -6.43 28.17 -17.51
N VAL A 385 -6.20 29.44 -17.22
CA VAL A 385 -5.74 29.89 -15.90
C VAL A 385 -6.79 29.64 -14.82
N GLY A 386 -8.07 29.92 -15.12
CA GLY A 386 -9.17 29.60 -14.21
C GLY A 386 -9.23 28.11 -13.86
N SER A 387 -9.03 27.24 -14.85
CA SER A 387 -9.00 25.79 -14.65
C SER A 387 -7.82 25.36 -13.77
N ALA A 388 -6.64 25.90 -14.06
CA ALA A 388 -5.43 25.66 -13.29
C ALA A 388 -5.64 25.97 -11.79
N HIS A 389 -6.21 27.14 -11.49
CA HIS A 389 -6.44 27.57 -10.11
C HIS A 389 -7.62 26.86 -9.43
N LEU A 390 -8.66 26.47 -10.17
CA LEU A 390 -9.74 25.65 -9.60
C LEU A 390 -9.23 24.29 -9.13
N VAL A 391 -8.37 23.65 -9.92
CA VAL A 391 -7.74 22.36 -9.56
C VAL A 391 -6.81 22.55 -8.35
N GLU A 392 -6.01 23.61 -8.34
CA GLU A 392 -5.17 23.96 -7.18
C GLU A 392 -5.99 24.08 -5.89
N ALA A 393 -7.13 24.78 -5.97
CA ALA A 393 -7.99 24.97 -4.82
C ALA A 393 -8.71 23.69 -4.38
N ALA A 394 -9.01 22.79 -5.30
CA ALA A 394 -9.57 21.48 -4.96
C ALA A 394 -8.57 20.61 -4.18
N VAL A 395 -7.29 20.65 -4.54
CA VAL A 395 -6.25 19.85 -3.88
C VAL A 395 -5.83 20.46 -2.54
N TYR A 396 -5.59 21.78 -2.51
CA TYR A 396 -5.00 22.46 -1.35
C TYR A 396 -5.97 23.28 -0.51
N GLY A 397 -7.26 23.31 -0.88
CA GLY A 397 -8.28 24.13 -0.22
C GLY A 397 -8.21 25.63 -0.55
N ALA A 398 -7.22 26.06 -1.32
CA ALA A 398 -7.06 27.45 -1.77
C ALA A 398 -6.33 27.53 -3.13
N ALA A 399 -6.80 28.42 -4.00
CA ALA A 399 -6.13 28.85 -5.22
C ALA A 399 -5.15 29.98 -4.90
N ARG A 400 -4.03 30.03 -5.64
CA ARG A 400 -3.26 31.27 -5.76
C ARG A 400 -3.86 32.07 -6.90
N THR A 401 -4.49 33.20 -6.62
CA THR A 401 -5.01 34.05 -7.71
C THR A 401 -3.93 34.97 -8.25
N GLN A 402 -2.83 34.40 -8.77
CA GLN A 402 -1.78 35.16 -9.44
C GLN A 402 -1.06 34.25 -10.44
N TYR A 403 -1.51 34.32 -11.69
CA TYR A 403 -0.75 33.90 -12.84
C TYR A 403 0.32 34.96 -13.09
N VAL A 404 1.58 34.56 -13.00
CA VAL A 404 2.69 35.39 -13.45
C VAL A 404 3.23 34.68 -14.68
N ALA A 405 3.23 35.37 -15.82
CA ALA A 405 3.89 34.86 -17.02
C ALA A 405 5.35 34.52 -16.68
N GLU A 406 5.85 33.37 -17.16
CA GLU A 406 7.19 32.83 -16.83
C GLU A 406 8.32 33.85 -17.11
N ASP A 407 8.15 34.72 -18.10
CA ASP A 407 9.11 35.77 -18.48
C ASP A 407 9.28 36.86 -17.41
N LYS A 408 8.28 37.07 -16.56
CA LYS A 408 8.32 37.99 -15.41
C LYS A 408 8.88 37.33 -14.16
N TYR A 409 8.65 36.03 -13.94
CA TYR A 409 9.28 35.28 -12.84
C TYR A 409 10.81 35.25 -12.98
N ALA A 410 11.32 35.11 -14.20
CA ALA A 410 12.76 35.03 -14.45
C ALA A 410 13.55 36.33 -14.18
N ARG A 411 12.89 37.48 -14.00
CA ARG A 411 13.56 38.80 -13.97
C ARG A 411 13.46 39.56 -12.65
N THR A 412 12.58 39.19 -11.73
CA THR A 412 12.44 39.89 -10.45
C THR A 412 12.58 38.93 -9.28
N SER A 413 13.60 39.15 -8.44
CA SER A 413 13.90 38.37 -7.23
C SER A 413 12.84 38.49 -6.13
N GLU A 414 11.86 39.37 -6.28
CA GLU A 414 10.73 39.51 -5.36
C GLU A 414 9.51 38.82 -5.96
N THR A 415 9.23 37.61 -5.50
CA THR A 415 7.91 37.01 -5.67
C THR A 415 6.92 37.91 -4.94
N PRO A 416 5.94 38.54 -5.62
CA PRO A 416 4.90 39.28 -4.92
C PRO A 416 4.24 38.35 -3.90
N ALA A 417 3.87 38.88 -2.73
CA ALA A 417 3.23 38.08 -1.70
C ALA A 417 1.99 37.39 -2.28
N THR A 418 2.08 36.08 -2.53
CA THR A 418 0.99 35.32 -3.13
C THR A 418 -0.19 35.30 -2.17
N GLN A 419 -1.30 35.91 -2.58
CA GLN A 419 -2.54 35.81 -1.83
C GLN A 419 -3.15 34.44 -2.11
N ARG A 420 -3.19 33.58 -1.10
CA ARG A 420 -3.96 32.34 -1.14
C ARG A 420 -5.42 32.68 -0.85
N ARG A 421 -6.30 32.28 -1.74
CA ARG A 421 -7.75 32.52 -1.67
C ARG A 421 -8.47 31.19 -1.84
N GLY A 422 -9.41 30.86 -0.98
CA GLY A 422 -10.35 29.74 -1.20
C GLY A 422 -11.13 29.91 -2.51
N ILE A 423 -11.79 28.85 -2.99
CA ILE A 423 -12.68 28.94 -4.16
C ILE A 423 -13.79 29.97 -3.89
N SER A 424 -14.41 29.92 -2.71
CA SER A 424 -15.39 30.92 -2.24
C SER A 424 -14.84 32.35 -2.32
N ASP A 425 -13.57 32.50 -1.96
CA ASP A 425 -12.90 33.80 -1.90
C ASP A 425 -12.64 34.36 -3.30
N ALA A 426 -12.58 33.52 -4.35
CA ALA A 426 -12.46 33.98 -5.73
C ALA A 426 -13.76 34.64 -6.23
N LYS A 427 -14.92 34.09 -5.86
CA LYS A 427 -16.22 34.73 -6.12
C LYS A 427 -16.32 36.08 -5.39
N ASP A 428 -15.93 36.11 -4.13
CA ASP A 428 -15.91 37.36 -3.33
C ASP A 428 -14.93 38.39 -3.89
N ALA A 429 -13.75 37.95 -4.33
CA ALA A 429 -12.77 38.80 -4.99
C ALA A 429 -13.32 39.42 -6.28
N ALA A 430 -13.94 38.61 -7.14
CA ALA A 430 -14.55 39.08 -8.38
C ALA A 430 -15.72 40.04 -8.09
N ARG A 431 -16.52 39.76 -7.06
CA ARG A 431 -17.60 40.63 -6.57
C ARG A 431 -17.05 41.98 -6.09
N ASP A 432 -15.94 42.00 -5.38
CA ASP A 432 -15.31 43.25 -4.93
C ASP A 432 -14.74 44.06 -6.09
N LEU A 433 -14.10 43.40 -7.07
CA LEU A 433 -13.66 44.04 -8.32
C LEU A 433 -14.84 44.62 -9.11
N LEU A 434 -15.98 43.92 -9.13
CA LEU A 434 -17.20 44.42 -9.77
C LEU A 434 -17.72 45.67 -9.05
N ARG A 435 -17.80 45.65 -7.71
CA ARG A 435 -18.25 46.80 -6.90
C ARG A 435 -17.34 48.01 -7.03
N SER A 436 -16.02 47.79 -7.14
CA SER A 436 -15.04 48.86 -7.36
C SER A 436 -14.98 49.35 -8.80
N LYS A 437 -15.76 48.75 -9.71
CA LYS A 437 -15.72 49.01 -11.17
C LYS A 437 -14.33 48.73 -11.78
N SER A 438 -13.58 47.82 -11.18
CA SER A 438 -12.27 47.38 -11.64
C SER A 438 -12.32 46.07 -12.41
N LEU A 439 -13.46 45.36 -12.38
CA LEU A 439 -13.67 44.16 -13.19
C LEU A 439 -13.86 44.57 -14.67
N GLU A 440 -12.98 44.07 -15.53
CA GLU A 440 -13.13 44.24 -16.98
C GLU A 440 -14.29 43.39 -17.52
N PRO A 441 -15.03 43.86 -18.54
CA PRO A 441 -16.08 43.04 -19.16
C PRO A 441 -15.52 41.76 -19.77
N LEU A 442 -16.30 40.66 -19.74
CA LEU A 442 -15.90 39.38 -20.32
C LEU A 442 -15.46 39.53 -21.78
N SER A 443 -16.12 40.37 -22.58
CA SER A 443 -15.76 40.60 -23.99
C SER A 443 -14.34 41.09 -24.22
N ARG A 444 -13.69 41.68 -23.21
CA ARG A 444 -12.30 42.16 -23.29
C ARG A 444 -11.32 41.09 -22.83
N VAL A 445 -11.60 40.43 -21.71
CA VAL A 445 -10.71 39.43 -21.12
C VAL A 445 -10.70 38.13 -21.90
N PHE A 446 -11.81 37.77 -22.53
CA PHE A 446 -11.95 36.53 -23.30
C PHE A 446 -10.95 36.40 -24.45
N PHE A 447 -10.45 37.52 -24.97
CA PHE A 447 -9.51 37.55 -26.09
C PHE A 447 -8.09 37.93 -25.69
N LYS A 448 -7.82 38.11 -24.39
CA LYS A 448 -6.46 38.33 -23.89
C LYS A 448 -5.61 37.08 -24.12
N THR A 449 -4.40 37.30 -24.58
CA THR A 449 -3.31 36.32 -24.60
C THR A 449 -2.75 36.12 -23.19
N PHE A 450 -1.98 35.04 -22.95
CA PHE A 450 -1.33 34.81 -21.65
C PHE A 450 -0.48 35.99 -21.17
N ASN A 451 0.15 36.73 -22.10
CA ASN A 451 1.00 37.89 -21.78
C ASN A 451 0.21 39.15 -21.39
N GLU A 452 -1.09 39.19 -21.70
CA GLU A 452 -1.98 40.30 -21.41
C GLU A 452 -2.81 40.07 -20.14
N LEU A 453 -2.76 38.86 -19.57
CA LEU A 453 -3.49 38.54 -18.34
C LEU A 453 -2.91 39.28 -17.13
N THR A 454 -3.82 39.69 -16.27
CA THR A 454 -3.58 40.35 -14.99
C THR A 454 -4.15 39.49 -13.86
N VAL A 455 -3.76 39.80 -12.62
CA VAL A 455 -4.30 39.16 -11.40
C VAL A 455 -5.84 39.18 -11.37
N SER A 456 -6.45 40.29 -11.79
CA SER A 456 -7.92 40.40 -11.89
C SER A 456 -8.51 39.46 -12.94
N ASP A 457 -7.80 39.21 -14.04
CA ASP A 457 -8.25 38.27 -15.08
C ASP A 457 -8.22 36.82 -14.58
N ASP A 458 -7.25 36.46 -13.72
CA ASP A 458 -7.16 35.13 -13.12
C ASP A 458 -8.31 34.89 -12.13
N ILE A 459 -8.55 35.86 -11.26
CA ILE A 459 -9.69 35.88 -10.33
C ILE A 459 -10.99 35.70 -11.14
N MET A 460 -11.12 36.44 -12.23
CA MET A 460 -12.29 36.35 -13.08
C MET A 460 -12.39 34.99 -13.79
N GLY A 461 -11.28 34.39 -14.23
CA GLY A 461 -11.28 33.06 -14.83
C GLY A 461 -11.79 31.98 -13.88
N VAL A 462 -11.33 32.00 -12.62
CA VAL A 462 -11.80 31.10 -11.58
C VAL A 462 -13.30 31.31 -11.32
N ALA A 463 -13.70 32.56 -11.06
CA ALA A 463 -15.10 32.90 -10.76
C ALA A 463 -16.04 32.59 -11.94
N PHE A 464 -15.61 32.83 -13.18
CA PHE A 464 -16.39 32.56 -14.38
C PHE A 464 -16.58 31.06 -14.62
N LEU A 465 -15.52 30.26 -14.46
CA LEU A 465 -15.66 28.80 -14.55
C LEU A 465 -16.53 28.24 -13.43
N GLN A 466 -16.41 28.76 -12.21
CA GLN A 466 -17.28 28.38 -11.11
C GLN A 466 -18.74 28.69 -11.42
N TRP A 467 -19.05 29.90 -11.88
CA TRP A 467 -20.39 30.28 -12.32
C TRP A 467 -20.91 29.34 -13.41
N CYS A 468 -20.06 29.03 -14.39
CA CYS A 468 -20.42 28.14 -15.46
C CYS A 468 -20.74 26.73 -14.96
N LEU A 469 -19.92 26.17 -14.08
CA LEU A 469 -20.14 24.85 -13.48
C LEU A 469 -21.40 24.80 -12.62
N GLU A 470 -21.75 25.89 -11.93
CA GLU A 470 -22.94 26.00 -11.07
C GLU A 470 -24.24 26.22 -11.86
N GLU A 471 -24.25 27.13 -12.84
CA GLU A 471 -25.51 27.63 -13.45
C GLU A 471 -25.61 27.43 -14.97
N ARG A 472 -24.51 27.04 -15.63
CA ARG A 472 -24.41 26.96 -17.10
C ARG A 472 -23.61 25.74 -17.57
N LYS A 473 -23.61 24.65 -16.80
CA LYS A 473 -22.69 23.50 -16.98
C LYS A 473 -22.74 22.91 -18.39
N GLU A 474 -23.95 22.64 -18.88
CA GLU A 474 -24.19 22.12 -20.23
C GLU A 474 -23.69 23.06 -21.33
N ILE A 475 -23.84 24.37 -21.13
CA ILE A 475 -23.39 25.39 -22.08
C ILE A 475 -21.85 25.45 -22.09
N LEU A 476 -21.21 25.41 -20.92
CA LEU A 476 -19.76 25.33 -20.80
C LEU A 476 -19.22 24.10 -21.53
N PHE A 477 -19.80 22.92 -21.28
CA PHE A 477 -19.33 21.68 -21.91
C PHE A 477 -19.58 21.68 -23.41
N LYS A 478 -20.70 22.23 -23.88
CA LYS A 478 -20.92 22.46 -25.31
C LYS A 478 -19.89 23.42 -25.91
N PHE A 479 -19.50 24.46 -25.18
CA PHE A 479 -18.51 25.43 -25.64
C PHE A 479 -17.11 24.79 -25.74
N LEU A 480 -16.75 24.01 -24.72
CA LEU A 480 -15.51 23.26 -24.62
C LEU A 480 -15.43 22.13 -25.66
N SER A 481 -16.52 21.43 -25.94
CA SER A 481 -16.58 20.32 -26.91
C SER A 481 -16.84 20.75 -28.36
N GLY A 482 -17.12 22.03 -28.59
CA GLY A 482 -17.60 22.55 -29.86
C GLY A 482 -16.62 22.36 -31.03
N SER A 483 -17.17 22.20 -32.23
CA SER A 483 -16.40 22.10 -33.48
C SER A 483 -15.48 23.33 -33.69
N PRO A 484 -14.28 23.15 -34.27
CA PRO A 484 -13.35 24.23 -34.68
C PRO A 484 -13.94 25.38 -35.48
N SER A 485 -15.09 25.16 -36.11
CA SER A 485 -15.59 26.05 -37.16
C SER A 485 -16.04 27.39 -36.59
N GLY A 486 -15.44 28.46 -37.13
CA GLY A 486 -15.68 29.86 -36.75
C GLY A 486 -14.56 30.42 -35.88
N ASN A 487 -14.49 31.74 -35.78
CA ASN A 487 -13.58 32.36 -34.81
C ASN A 487 -14.11 32.15 -33.38
N LEU A 488 -13.23 32.38 -32.39
CA LEU A 488 -13.54 32.19 -30.97
C LEU A 488 -14.80 32.94 -30.51
N ARG A 489 -15.04 34.15 -31.06
CA ARG A 489 -16.21 34.99 -30.77
C ARG A 489 -17.50 34.38 -31.29
N GLU A 490 -17.52 33.97 -32.56
CA GLU A 490 -18.67 33.29 -33.17
C GLU A 490 -19.02 31.99 -32.44
N ARG A 491 -18.00 31.24 -32.01
CA ARG A 491 -18.21 30.02 -31.22
C ARG A 491 -18.86 30.34 -29.88
N PHE A 492 -18.40 31.40 -29.21
CA PHE A 492 -18.99 31.85 -27.94
C PHE A 492 -20.46 32.24 -28.13
N ASP A 493 -20.74 33.20 -29.02
CA ASP A 493 -22.10 33.72 -29.26
C ASP A 493 -23.06 32.58 -29.66
N ARG A 494 -22.62 31.67 -30.53
CA ARG A 494 -23.40 30.49 -30.95
C ARG A 494 -23.69 29.53 -29.80
N THR A 495 -22.75 29.36 -28.87
CA THR A 495 -22.87 28.34 -27.82
C THR A 495 -23.66 28.83 -26.63
N PHE A 496 -23.37 30.06 -26.18
CA PHE A 496 -24.10 30.71 -25.11
C PHE A 496 -25.48 31.22 -25.55
N GLY A 497 -25.71 31.35 -26.87
CA GLY A 497 -27.00 31.78 -27.42
C GLY A 497 -27.32 33.25 -27.13
N ALA A 498 -26.31 34.01 -26.71
CA ALA A 498 -26.40 35.39 -26.24
C ALA A 498 -25.11 36.11 -26.58
N LYS A 499 -25.18 37.44 -26.71
CA LYS A 499 -23.97 38.26 -26.91
C LYS A 499 -23.19 38.35 -25.60
N PHE A 500 -21.88 38.63 -25.68
CA PHE A 500 -21.05 38.84 -24.50
C PHE A 500 -21.67 39.78 -23.45
N ASP A 501 -22.22 40.94 -23.85
CA ASP A 501 -22.82 41.90 -22.91
C ASP A 501 -24.02 41.34 -22.13
N GLU A 502 -24.71 40.34 -22.66
CA GLU A 502 -25.83 39.67 -21.99
C GLU A 502 -25.30 38.61 -21.02
N VAL A 503 -24.33 37.81 -21.45
CA VAL A 503 -23.64 36.83 -20.58
C VAL A 503 -22.92 37.52 -19.42
N ASP A 504 -22.31 38.67 -19.67
CA ASP A 504 -21.63 39.51 -18.68
C ASP A 504 -22.60 40.01 -17.60
N LYS A 505 -23.81 40.45 -17.99
CA LYS A 505 -24.86 40.83 -17.04
C LYS A 505 -25.32 39.66 -16.18
N ASP A 506 -25.50 38.48 -16.77
CA ASP A 506 -25.87 37.27 -16.02
C ASP A 506 -24.78 36.88 -15.01
N PHE A 507 -23.51 36.92 -15.45
CA PHE A 507 -22.36 36.64 -14.59
C PHE A 507 -22.25 37.65 -13.44
N HIS A 508 -22.42 38.95 -13.72
CA HIS A 508 -22.45 39.99 -12.70
C HIS A 508 -23.60 39.80 -11.71
N ALA A 509 -24.78 39.40 -12.19
CA ALA A 509 -25.91 39.08 -11.32
C ALA A 509 -25.59 37.90 -10.40
N TRP A 510 -24.92 36.85 -10.90
CA TRP A 510 -24.45 35.73 -10.08
C TRP A 510 -23.40 36.15 -9.04
N LEU A 511 -22.45 37.01 -9.40
CA LEU A 511 -21.46 37.55 -8.45
C LEU A 511 -22.13 38.29 -7.30
N LEU A 512 -23.23 39.01 -7.56
CA LEU A 512 -23.95 39.78 -6.55
C LEU A 512 -24.95 38.96 -5.73
N LYS A 513 -25.21 37.69 -6.07
CA LYS A 513 -26.00 36.78 -5.21
C LYS A 513 -25.27 36.62 -3.86
N PRO A 514 -25.99 36.68 -2.72
CA PRO A 514 -25.40 36.59 -1.39
C PRO A 514 -24.54 35.34 -1.22
#